data_AF-U9UBH9-F1
#
_entry.id   AF-U9UBH9-F1
#
_cell.length_a   1.000
_cell.length_b   1.000
_cell.length_c   1.000
_cell.angle_alpha   90.00
_cell.angle_beta   90.00
_cell.angle_gamma   90.00
#
_symmetry.space_group_name_H-M   'P 1'
#
loop_
_entity.id
_entity.type
_entity.pdbx_description
1 polymer ?
#
loop_
_entity_poly.entity_id
_entity_poly.type
_entity_poly.pdbx_seq_one_letter_code
_entity_poly.pdbx_strand_id
1 'polypeptide(L)'
;MLVLTYWTVGRLDKSKSLQEHAIPVAKFHRVIAESPSDEKEEYDVKPTPTEKRWTLSNGGNLKEDVTHSEFARKATPIEDSTYYGPIRQIDNNDIFSELAYLMNGPTYRFPAHPNDINTLRKSLEVICFFKLLEEEDGDVTIIVGEEVNQIPKSFKAHSLILKTQCPWFKIALSKDWARKGEETIVIRKPNISTSTFEIILKYLYCGIISTSHTGKQILDILIAADELNLNEIFKHLQDTLLKSHYEWLQNNFFYVYDIILKHQEFKILQEYFQEIIDDKPDILFYSQDFVKMDKELLINLLKRDNLVMSEIDVWRKLIEWGIENSKISKPLISNWDVEDFVKLKTILDQCITSIRFNNISSNDFYFEVRPYEKILSEQMKEDLIRYHMTSSSEYGLLSSRKGVIDSNLITSLNATTLVKSIIKRTDKNYFRFAEIPYEFRLLLRGSQDGFNHVIFQSKCAEKGPTIVVMRISGSRKIIG
;
A
#
# COMPACT_ATOMS: atom_id res chain seq x y z
N MET A 1 -3.67 9.01 -32.58
CA MET A 1 -3.85 10.19 -31.72
C MET A 1 -5.24 10.14 -31.09
N LEU A 2 -5.33 10.40 -29.80
CA LEU A 2 -6.54 10.70 -29.05
C LEU A 2 -6.39 12.10 -28.44
N VAL A 3 -7.48 12.86 -28.41
CA VAL A 3 -7.54 14.14 -27.72
C VAL A 3 -8.62 14.04 -26.67
N LEU A 4 -8.23 14.22 -25.41
CA LEU A 4 -9.13 14.13 -24.26
C LEU A 4 -9.22 15.51 -23.63
N THR A 5 -10.43 16.00 -23.38
CA THR A 5 -10.60 17.11 -22.44
C THR A 5 -10.85 16.56 -21.05
N TYR A 6 -10.50 17.37 -20.05
CA TYR A 6 -10.74 17.07 -18.66
C TYR A 6 -11.19 18.33 -17.91
N TRP A 7 -12.15 18.17 -17.00
CA TRP A 7 -12.63 19.23 -16.12
C TRP A 7 -12.83 18.68 -14.71
N THR A 8 -12.77 19.55 -13.71
CA THR A 8 -13.00 19.15 -12.32
C THR A 8 -14.45 18.74 -12.11
N VAL A 9 -14.67 17.52 -11.63
CA VAL A 9 -15.99 17.07 -11.19
C VAL A 9 -16.18 17.56 -9.76
N GLY A 10 -17.24 18.34 -9.52
CA GLY A 10 -17.59 18.85 -8.20
C GLY A 10 -18.01 17.74 -7.22
N ARG A 11 -17.05 16.96 -6.73
CA ARG A 11 -17.16 16.16 -5.50
C ARG A 11 -15.94 16.45 -4.65
N LEU A 12 -15.93 17.63 -4.03
CA LEU A 12 -15.02 17.92 -2.93
C LEU A 12 -15.85 18.04 -1.66
N ASP A 13 -15.67 17.03 -0.82
CA ASP A 13 -15.86 17.15 0.62
C ASP A 13 -15.15 18.42 1.12
N LYS A 14 -15.81 19.16 2.01
CA LYS A 14 -15.45 20.55 2.40
C LYS A 14 -14.13 20.69 3.18
N SER A 15 -13.19 19.77 3.09
CA SER A 15 -11.90 19.84 3.79
C SER A 15 -10.71 19.59 2.86
N LYS A 16 -10.52 20.46 1.87
CA LYS A 16 -9.23 20.93 1.34
C LYS A 16 -9.49 21.83 0.13
N SER A 17 -9.16 23.10 0.27
CA SER A 17 -9.19 24.09 -0.80
C SER A 17 -8.22 23.69 -1.92
N LEU A 18 -8.72 23.05 -2.96
CA LEU A 18 -8.11 23.04 -4.29
C LEU A 18 -8.79 24.15 -5.10
N GLN A 19 -8.50 25.40 -4.74
CA GLN A 19 -8.75 26.54 -5.62
C GLN A 19 -7.40 27.03 -6.14
N GLU A 20 -7.40 27.28 -7.45
CA GLU A 20 -6.34 27.88 -8.27
C GLU A 20 -5.17 26.96 -8.65
N HIS A 21 -4.53 27.29 -9.78
CA HIS A 21 -3.53 26.52 -10.56
C HIS A 21 -4.07 25.69 -11.74
N ALA A 22 -4.95 26.27 -12.56
CA ALA A 22 -4.90 26.00 -14.00
C ALA A 22 -3.72 26.78 -14.61
N ILE A 23 -2.55 26.15 -14.72
CA ILE A 23 -1.40 26.70 -15.45
C ILE A 23 -1.54 26.28 -16.93
N PRO A 24 -1.48 27.20 -17.90
CA PRO A 24 -1.37 26.81 -19.31
C PRO A 24 0.05 26.27 -19.55
N VAL A 25 0.22 24.95 -19.62
CA VAL A 25 1.52 24.35 -19.91
C VAL A 25 1.62 24.01 -21.38
N ALA A 26 2.31 24.89 -22.12
CA ALA A 26 3.02 24.53 -23.33
C ALA A 26 4.48 24.21 -22.97
N LYS A 27 4.82 22.93 -22.82
CA LYS A 27 6.17 22.36 -23.10
C LYS A 27 6.13 20.84 -23.09
N PHE A 28 6.46 20.27 -24.24
CA PHE A 28 6.39 18.85 -24.60
C PHE A 28 7.66 18.08 -24.26
N HIS A 29 7.48 16.76 -24.12
CA HIS A 29 8.43 15.63 -24.05
C HIS A 29 8.53 14.94 -22.68
N ARG A 30 7.78 13.84 -22.51
CA ARG A 30 8.14 12.74 -21.62
C ARG A 30 7.55 11.42 -22.15
N VAL A 31 8.37 10.37 -22.21
CA VAL A 31 7.97 9.01 -22.59
C VAL A 31 7.21 8.39 -21.42
N ILE A 32 6.03 7.80 -21.66
CA ILE A 32 5.09 7.39 -20.60
C ILE A 32 5.18 5.89 -20.23
N ALA A 33 5.87 5.05 -21.03
CA ALA A 33 6.05 3.63 -20.69
C ALA A 33 7.27 2.99 -21.36
N GLU A 34 8.05 2.23 -20.58
CA GLU A 34 8.99 1.20 -21.04
C GLU A 34 8.66 -0.12 -20.31
N SER A 35 8.64 -1.24 -21.04
CA SER A 35 8.63 -2.59 -20.48
C SER A 35 9.93 -3.28 -20.89
N PRO A 36 10.48 -4.20 -20.07
CA PRO A 36 11.84 -4.70 -20.25
C PRO A 36 11.88 -5.72 -21.38
N SER A 37 12.75 -5.50 -22.36
CA SER A 37 13.23 -6.55 -23.25
C SER A 37 14.74 -6.41 -23.38
N ASP A 38 15.41 -7.50 -23.00
CA ASP A 38 16.84 -7.73 -23.19
C ASP A 38 17.27 -7.36 -24.61
N GLU A 39 18.27 -6.50 -24.72
CA GLU A 39 19.35 -6.67 -25.69
C GLU A 39 20.56 -5.86 -25.22
N LYS A 40 21.70 -6.57 -25.15
CA LYS A 40 23.01 -6.03 -24.85
C LYS A 40 23.42 -5.07 -25.96
N GLU A 41 23.84 -3.87 -25.60
CA GLU A 41 24.89 -3.18 -26.34
C GLU A 41 25.68 -2.27 -25.40
N GLU A 42 26.95 -2.65 -25.27
CA GLU A 42 28.06 -1.98 -24.62
C GLU A 42 28.40 -0.71 -25.42
N TYR A 43 28.40 0.49 -24.82
CA TYR A 43 29.34 1.58 -25.16
C TYR A 43 29.36 2.70 -24.12
N ASP A 44 30.57 2.93 -23.62
CA ASP A 44 31.23 4.13 -23.10
C ASP A 44 30.54 5.16 -22.20
N VAL A 45 31.15 5.30 -21.04
CA VAL A 45 30.94 6.29 -19.98
C VAL A 45 31.48 7.66 -20.40
N LYS A 46 30.66 8.72 -20.33
CA LYS A 46 31.10 10.10 -19.98
C LYS A 46 29.91 10.99 -19.57
N PRO A 47 30.16 12.03 -18.73
CA PRO A 47 29.24 12.45 -17.67
C PRO A 47 28.25 13.55 -18.06
N THR A 48 27.23 13.68 -17.20
CA THR A 48 26.18 14.69 -17.15
C THR A 48 26.67 16.15 -17.19
N PRO A 49 25.91 17.09 -17.78
CA PRO A 49 26.21 18.51 -17.68
C PRO A 49 25.77 19.05 -16.31
N THR A 50 26.70 19.73 -15.64
CA THR A 50 26.48 20.54 -14.45
C THR A 50 25.81 21.86 -14.85
N GLU A 51 24.63 22.16 -14.30
CA GLU A 51 24.06 23.51 -14.37
C GLU A 51 24.91 24.47 -13.51
N LYS A 52 25.72 25.30 -14.17
CA LYS A 52 26.44 26.41 -13.55
C LYS A 52 25.60 27.67 -13.68
N ARG A 53 25.21 28.24 -12.53
CA ARG A 53 24.63 29.59 -12.45
C ARG A 53 25.78 30.59 -12.32
N TRP A 54 25.94 31.46 -13.31
CA TRP A 54 26.94 32.53 -13.31
C TRP A 54 26.32 33.83 -12.82
N THR A 55 26.96 34.50 -11.87
CA THR A 55 26.70 35.90 -11.56
C THR A 55 27.97 36.69 -11.82
N LEU A 56 27.89 37.68 -12.70
CA LEU A 56 28.96 38.64 -12.98
C LEU A 56 29.06 39.67 -11.84
N SER A 57 30.26 39.84 -11.29
CA SER A 57 30.67 41.10 -10.68
C SER A 57 32.13 41.41 -11.08
N ASN A 58 32.35 42.67 -11.41
CA ASN A 58 33.56 43.21 -12.03
C ASN A 58 34.83 42.99 -11.20
N GLY A 59 35.88 42.50 -11.86
CA GLY A 59 37.27 42.68 -11.44
C GLY A 59 37.95 41.45 -10.82
N GLY A 60 38.60 40.65 -11.67
CA GLY A 60 39.93 40.06 -11.44
C GLY A 60 40.13 39.03 -10.32
N ASN A 61 40.34 37.78 -10.74
CA ASN A 61 40.99 36.64 -10.08
C ASN A 61 40.12 35.66 -9.27
N LEU A 62 40.22 34.39 -9.70
CA LEU A 62 39.76 33.18 -9.03
C LEU A 62 40.71 32.84 -7.86
N LYS A 63 40.16 32.61 -6.67
CA LYS A 63 40.83 31.86 -5.59
C LYS A 63 39.84 30.88 -4.99
N GLU A 64 40.29 29.63 -4.84
CA GLU A 64 39.70 28.66 -3.92
C GLU A 64 40.15 29.03 -2.51
N ASP A 65 39.21 29.21 -1.58
CA ASP A 65 39.53 29.27 -0.16
C ASP A 65 38.68 28.23 0.60
N VAL A 66 39.39 27.27 1.16
CA VAL A 66 38.93 26.33 2.19
C VAL A 66 39.10 27.04 3.54
N THR A 67 38.04 27.14 4.34
CA THR A 67 38.18 27.44 5.78
C THR A 67 37.16 26.69 6.64
N HIS A 68 37.68 25.96 7.63
CA HIS A 68 37.00 25.48 8.83
C HIS A 68 37.13 26.53 9.96
N SER A 69 36.12 26.69 10.82
CA SER A 69 36.17 27.02 12.28
C SER A 69 34.74 27.33 12.77
N GLU A 70 34.19 26.62 13.76
CA GLU A 70 34.33 26.74 15.23
C GLU A 70 33.55 27.90 15.91
N PHE A 71 32.71 27.46 16.86
CA PHE A 71 31.99 28.10 17.97
C PHE A 71 32.21 29.59 18.31
N ALA A 72 31.10 30.29 18.61
CA ALA A 72 31.04 31.23 19.75
C ALA A 72 29.59 31.49 20.23
N ARG A 73 29.35 31.25 21.53
CA ARG A 73 28.20 31.72 22.31
C ARG A 73 28.33 33.23 22.59
N LYS A 74 27.21 33.97 22.58
CA LYS A 74 27.02 35.18 23.37
C LYS A 74 25.62 35.19 23.98
N ALA A 75 25.54 35.54 25.25
CA ALA A 75 24.32 35.63 26.05
C ALA A 75 24.04 37.08 26.49
N THR A 76 22.76 37.30 26.85
CA THR A 76 22.08 38.41 27.59
C THR A 76 21.19 39.35 26.75
N PRO A 77 20.09 39.92 27.30
CA PRO A 77 19.29 39.56 28.49
C PRO A 77 17.78 39.34 28.20
N ILE A 78 17.06 38.91 29.23
CA ILE A 78 15.63 38.56 29.28
C ILE A 78 14.75 39.83 29.19
N GLU A 79 13.75 39.81 28.31
CA GLU A 79 12.50 40.56 28.43
C GLU A 79 11.32 39.61 28.18
N ASP A 80 10.36 39.65 29.10
CA ASP A 80 9.14 38.85 29.13
C ASP A 80 8.31 39.01 27.85
N SER A 81 8.18 37.93 27.07
CA SER A 81 6.99 37.74 26.25
C SER A 81 6.74 36.24 26.06
N THR A 82 5.50 35.84 26.34
CA THR A 82 4.95 34.51 26.13
C THR A 82 5.14 34.06 24.68
N TYR A 83 6.15 33.24 24.43
CA TYR A 83 6.38 32.57 23.15
C TYR A 83 6.21 31.06 23.37
N TYR A 84 5.17 30.48 22.77
CA TYR A 84 5.12 29.04 22.52
C TYR A 84 6.27 28.70 21.56
N GLY A 85 7.37 28.18 22.10
CA GLY A 85 8.49 27.65 21.33
C GLY A 85 8.10 26.40 20.53
N PRO A 86 8.87 26.04 19.50
CA PRO A 86 8.51 24.99 18.57
C PRO A 86 8.44 23.63 19.29
N ILE A 87 7.41 22.86 18.97
CA ILE A 87 7.32 21.44 19.31
C ILE A 87 8.58 20.79 18.74
N ARG A 88 9.51 20.38 19.61
CA ARG A 88 10.58 19.48 19.22
C ARG A 88 9.94 18.18 18.77
N GLN A 89 10.23 17.76 17.54
CA GLN A 89 10.12 16.36 17.17
C GLN A 89 11.18 15.63 18.00
N ILE A 90 10.74 14.93 19.04
CA ILE A 90 11.59 14.07 19.86
C ILE A 90 11.61 12.71 19.14
N ASP A 91 12.80 12.27 18.77
CA ASP A 91 13.02 10.94 18.20
C ASP A 91 12.87 9.89 19.32
N ASN A 92 12.28 8.73 19.08
CA ASN A 92 11.86 7.80 20.15
C ASN A 92 12.99 7.22 21.03
N ASN A 93 14.24 7.29 20.57
CA ASN A 93 15.40 6.96 21.41
C ASN A 93 15.56 7.95 22.58
N ASP A 94 15.01 9.15 22.48
CA ASP A 94 14.98 10.13 23.56
C ASP A 94 13.94 9.81 24.63
N ILE A 95 12.78 9.20 24.32
CA ILE A 95 11.79 8.90 25.37
C ILE A 95 12.31 7.84 26.35
N PHE A 96 12.93 6.78 25.83
CA PHE A 96 13.52 5.75 26.68
C PHE A 96 14.78 6.23 27.41
N SER A 97 15.59 7.10 26.79
CA SER A 97 16.76 7.69 27.45
C SER A 97 16.37 8.75 28.50
N GLU A 98 15.30 9.51 28.26
CA GLU A 98 14.77 10.55 29.16
C GLU A 98 14.04 9.91 30.36
N LEU A 99 13.33 8.80 30.15
CA LEU A 99 12.83 7.96 31.24
C LEU A 99 13.97 7.29 32.03
N ALA A 100 15.01 6.80 31.37
CA ALA A 100 16.19 6.25 32.04
C ALA A 100 16.96 7.33 32.83
N TYR A 101 17.05 8.55 32.31
CA TYR A 101 17.66 9.71 32.97
C TYR A 101 16.87 10.14 34.20
N LEU A 102 15.53 10.21 34.10
CA LEU A 102 14.64 10.50 35.22
C LEU A 102 14.71 9.43 36.33
N MET A 103 14.94 8.17 35.96
CA MET A 103 15.07 7.04 36.89
C MET A 103 16.47 6.91 37.53
N ASN A 104 17.49 7.59 36.99
CA ASN A 104 18.89 7.52 37.44
C ASN A 104 19.39 8.83 38.10
N GLY A 105 18.57 9.87 38.16
CA GLY A 105 18.84 11.07 38.97
C GLY A 105 18.78 10.77 40.48
N PRO A 106 19.42 11.60 41.33
CA PRO A 106 19.36 11.43 42.78
C PRO A 106 17.89 11.41 43.22
N THR A 107 17.55 10.42 44.05
CA THR A 107 16.21 10.14 44.55
C THR A 107 15.50 11.41 45.02
N TYR A 108 14.58 11.94 44.20
CA TYR A 108 13.66 12.98 44.65
C TYR A 108 12.67 12.35 45.63
N ARG A 109 12.89 12.59 46.93
CA ARG A 109 11.84 12.45 47.94
C ARG A 109 10.71 13.41 47.56
N PHE A 110 9.53 12.88 47.24
CA PHE A 110 8.32 13.68 47.10
C PHE A 110 8.08 14.53 48.36
N PRO A 111 7.98 15.86 48.29
CA PRO A 111 7.15 16.60 49.22
C PRO A 111 5.71 16.42 48.73
N ALA A 112 4.99 15.50 49.35
CA ALA A 112 3.57 15.33 49.12
C ALA A 112 2.84 16.62 49.49
N HIS A 113 2.15 17.24 48.53
CA HIS A 113 0.99 18.07 48.84
C HIS A 113 -0.27 17.29 48.40
N PRO A 114 -1.24 16.99 49.29
CA PRO A 114 -2.05 15.77 49.16
C PRO A 114 -3.35 15.89 48.36
N ASN A 115 -3.52 16.90 47.50
CA ASN A 115 -4.88 17.29 47.08
C ASN A 115 -5.27 16.97 45.64
N ASP A 116 -4.53 16.12 44.93
CA ASP A 116 -5.00 15.71 43.61
C ASP A 116 -4.80 14.22 43.37
N ILE A 117 -5.78 13.45 43.83
CA ILE A 117 -5.90 12.00 43.60
C ILE A 117 -5.90 11.69 42.10
N ASN A 118 -6.38 12.60 41.24
CA ASN A 118 -6.32 12.40 39.78
C ASN A 118 -4.91 12.63 39.22
N THR A 119 -4.14 13.55 39.79
CA THR A 119 -2.72 13.71 39.46
C THR A 119 -1.89 12.55 40.00
N LEU A 120 -2.15 12.05 41.21
CA LEU A 120 -1.52 10.82 41.71
C LEU A 120 -1.92 9.60 40.89
N ARG A 121 -3.18 9.49 40.44
CA ARG A 121 -3.66 8.40 39.58
C ARG A 121 -3.03 8.43 38.19
N LYS A 122 -2.86 9.62 37.59
CA LYS A 122 -2.11 9.81 36.34
C LYS A 122 -0.60 9.58 36.50
N SER A 123 -0.03 9.91 37.65
CA SER A 123 1.39 9.68 37.95
C SER A 123 1.70 8.23 38.36
N LEU A 124 0.70 7.48 38.85
CA LEU A 124 0.77 6.05 39.15
C LEU A 124 0.48 5.17 37.92
N GLU A 125 0.00 5.75 36.82
CA GLU A 125 -0.47 5.00 35.64
C GLU A 125 0.65 4.36 34.79
N VAL A 126 1.92 4.61 35.08
CA VAL A 126 3.02 3.82 34.50
C VAL A 126 4.14 3.62 35.54
N ILE A 127 3.90 2.76 36.54
CA ILE A 127 5.05 2.09 37.16
C ILE A 127 5.50 1.04 36.15
N CYS A 128 6.43 1.44 35.27
CA CYS A 128 7.06 0.53 34.34
C CYS A 128 7.98 -0.40 35.14
N PHE A 129 7.57 -1.66 35.27
CA PHE A 129 8.32 -2.68 35.99
C PHE A 129 9.49 -3.24 35.17
N PHE A 130 9.96 -2.52 34.15
CA PHE A 130 10.99 -2.99 33.21
C PHE A 130 12.24 -3.52 33.92
N LYS A 131 12.66 -2.89 35.02
CA LYS A 131 13.81 -3.36 35.82
C LYS A 131 13.59 -4.79 36.34
N LEU A 132 12.36 -5.15 36.73
CA LEU A 132 12.02 -6.52 37.14
C LEU A 132 12.03 -7.52 35.97
N LEU A 133 12.01 -7.06 34.72
CA LEU A 133 12.17 -7.98 33.58
C LEU A 133 13.64 -8.38 33.37
N GLU A 134 14.58 -7.58 33.87
CA GLU A 134 16.03 -7.81 33.77
C GLU A 134 16.59 -8.66 34.93
N GLU A 135 15.83 -8.80 36.01
CA GLU A 135 16.19 -9.62 37.18
C GLU A 135 15.97 -11.12 36.92
N GLU A 136 16.80 -11.98 37.51
CA GLU A 136 16.74 -13.45 37.34
C GLU A 136 15.73 -14.15 38.27
N ASP A 137 14.96 -13.41 39.08
CA ASP A 137 14.06 -13.91 40.12
C ASP A 137 12.67 -14.36 39.61
N GLY A 138 12.49 -14.43 38.29
CA GLY A 138 11.24 -14.88 37.66
C GLY A 138 10.81 -16.30 38.05
N ASP A 139 9.60 -16.43 38.59
CA ASP A 139 8.96 -17.68 39.03
C ASP A 139 8.27 -18.47 37.90
N VAL A 140 8.20 -17.89 36.69
CA VAL A 140 7.63 -18.50 35.49
C VAL A 140 8.65 -18.52 34.35
N THR A 141 8.69 -19.65 33.63
CA THR A 141 9.43 -19.79 32.37
C THR A 141 8.45 -19.98 31.22
N ILE A 142 8.52 -19.10 30.21
CA ILE A 142 7.64 -19.13 29.04
C ILE A 142 8.47 -19.51 27.82
N ILE A 143 8.12 -20.62 27.18
CA ILE A 143 8.77 -21.12 25.97
C ILE A 143 7.91 -20.72 24.77
N VAL A 144 8.49 -20.01 23.81
CA VAL A 144 7.77 -19.50 22.63
C VAL A 144 8.51 -19.83 21.33
N GLY A 145 7.79 -19.80 20.22
CA GLY A 145 8.35 -19.91 18.87
C GLY A 145 8.57 -21.35 18.36
N GLU A 146 8.08 -22.38 19.05
CA GLU A 146 8.27 -23.79 18.67
C GLU A 146 7.61 -24.15 17.32
N GLU A 147 6.52 -23.49 16.95
CA GLU A 147 5.76 -23.78 15.73
C GLU A 147 5.95 -22.70 14.63
N VAL A 148 6.81 -21.69 14.86
CA VAL A 148 6.96 -20.52 13.96
C VAL A 148 8.20 -20.63 13.06
N ASN A 149 8.77 -21.82 12.87
CA ASN A 149 10.02 -22.05 12.12
C ASN A 149 11.18 -21.14 12.59
N GLN A 150 11.22 -20.82 13.88
CA GLN A 150 12.26 -20.01 14.53
C GLN A 150 12.91 -20.81 15.66
N ILE A 151 14.08 -20.38 16.11
CA ILE A 151 14.73 -20.95 17.31
C ILE A 151 13.83 -20.65 18.51
N PRO A 152 13.31 -21.66 19.22
CA PRO A 152 12.51 -21.43 20.41
C PRO A 152 13.32 -20.68 21.46
N LYS A 153 12.70 -19.71 22.11
CA LYS A 153 13.33 -18.91 23.18
C LYS A 153 12.55 -19.09 24.47
N SER A 154 13.27 -19.21 25.58
CA SER A 154 12.70 -19.19 26.92
C SER A 154 12.80 -17.78 27.52
N PHE A 155 11.73 -17.35 28.15
CA PHE A 155 11.63 -16.07 28.85
C PHE A 155 11.34 -16.31 30.32
N LYS A 156 12.16 -15.73 31.21
CA LYS A 156 11.87 -15.67 32.64
C LYS A 156 10.95 -14.47 32.91
N ALA A 157 9.93 -14.68 33.73
CA ALA A 157 8.92 -13.66 34.03
C ALA A 157 8.24 -13.88 35.39
N HIS A 158 7.47 -12.88 35.83
CA HIS A 158 6.81 -12.83 37.12
C HIS A 158 5.32 -13.18 37.02
N SER A 159 4.90 -14.27 37.65
CA SER A 159 3.52 -14.77 37.61
C SER A 159 2.51 -13.72 38.08
N LEU A 160 2.85 -12.94 39.11
CA LEU A 160 1.96 -11.91 39.65
C LEU A 160 1.68 -10.80 38.63
N ILE A 161 2.71 -10.35 37.91
CA ILE A 161 2.58 -9.32 36.88
C ILE A 161 1.72 -9.87 35.74
N LEU A 162 2.08 -11.04 35.22
CA LEU A 162 1.37 -11.68 34.11
C LEU A 162 -0.12 -11.92 34.42
N LYS A 163 -0.45 -12.43 35.62
CA LYS A 163 -1.84 -12.65 36.07
C LYS A 163 -2.65 -11.36 36.19
N THR A 164 -1.98 -10.26 36.53
CA THR A 164 -2.63 -8.97 36.73
C THR A 164 -2.91 -8.30 35.39
N GLN A 165 -1.98 -8.44 34.44
CA GLN A 165 -1.97 -7.67 33.19
C GLN A 165 -2.57 -8.42 32.00
N CYS A 166 -2.66 -9.75 32.04
CA CYS A 166 -3.15 -10.56 30.93
C CYS A 166 -4.21 -11.57 31.39
N PRO A 167 -5.45 -11.49 30.86
CA PRO A 167 -6.52 -12.44 31.19
C PRO A 167 -6.14 -13.89 30.91
N TRP A 168 -5.45 -14.16 29.80
CA TRP A 168 -5.01 -15.50 29.45
C TRP A 168 -4.03 -16.06 30.49
N PHE A 169 -3.01 -15.28 30.88
CA PHE A 169 -2.06 -15.72 31.92
C PHE A 169 -2.70 -15.88 33.29
N LYS A 170 -3.72 -15.08 33.61
CA LYS A 170 -4.52 -15.26 34.84
C LYS A 170 -5.13 -16.66 34.93
N ILE A 171 -5.64 -17.17 33.80
CA ILE A 171 -6.21 -18.52 33.68
C ILE A 171 -5.09 -19.57 33.63
N ALA A 172 -4.09 -19.39 32.77
CA ALA A 172 -3.02 -20.36 32.55
C ALA A 172 -2.13 -20.59 33.79
N LEU A 173 -1.99 -19.59 34.66
CA LEU A 173 -1.24 -19.68 35.92
C LEU A 173 -2.14 -19.95 37.14
N SER A 174 -3.41 -20.31 36.92
CA SER A 174 -4.30 -20.81 37.98
C SER A 174 -3.98 -22.28 38.30
N LYS A 175 -4.51 -22.79 39.43
CA LYS A 175 -4.08 -24.04 40.06
C LYS A 175 -4.21 -25.29 39.17
N ASP A 176 -5.00 -25.23 38.09
CA ASP A 176 -5.40 -26.41 37.30
C ASP A 176 -4.66 -26.57 35.95
N TRP A 177 -3.90 -25.57 35.49
CA TRP A 177 -3.26 -25.60 34.15
C TRP A 177 -1.73 -25.70 34.20
N ALA A 178 -1.09 -25.14 35.23
CA ALA A 178 0.36 -25.12 35.35
C ALA A 178 0.92 -26.52 35.68
N ARG A 179 1.69 -27.11 34.76
CA ARG A 179 2.59 -28.23 35.11
C ARG A 179 3.65 -27.68 36.07
N LYS A 180 3.55 -28.04 37.35
CA LYS A 180 4.63 -27.80 38.30
C LYS A 180 5.81 -28.67 37.87
N GLY A 181 6.82 -28.05 37.24
CA GLY A 181 8.18 -28.55 37.35
C GLY A 181 8.63 -28.42 38.81
N GLU A 182 9.68 -29.13 39.20
CA GLU A 182 10.10 -29.27 40.60
C GLU A 182 10.36 -27.92 41.32
N GLU A 183 10.63 -26.81 40.60
CA GLU A 183 10.86 -25.47 41.18
C GLU A 183 10.25 -24.27 40.43
N THR A 184 9.89 -24.37 39.14
CA THR A 184 9.34 -23.23 38.36
C THR A 184 8.17 -23.62 37.46
N ILE A 185 7.22 -22.70 37.25
CA ILE A 185 6.06 -22.93 36.38
C ILE A 185 6.49 -22.78 34.92
N VAL A 186 6.21 -23.77 34.07
CA VAL A 186 6.53 -23.73 32.64
C VAL A 186 5.26 -23.55 31.80
N ILE A 187 5.23 -22.51 30.97
CA ILE A 187 4.17 -22.24 29.99
C ILE A 187 4.74 -22.33 28.58
N ARG A 188 3.96 -22.87 27.64
CA ARG A 188 4.31 -22.94 26.23
C ARG A 188 3.34 -22.11 25.39
N LYS A 189 3.89 -21.29 24.49
CA LYS A 189 3.17 -20.53 23.46
C LYS A 189 3.86 -20.76 22.12
N PRO A 190 3.71 -21.96 21.55
CA PRO A 190 4.48 -22.37 20.38
C PRO A 190 4.16 -21.51 19.13
N ASN A 191 2.96 -20.93 19.06
CA ASN A 191 2.43 -20.17 17.92
C ASN A 191 2.88 -18.70 17.86
N ILE A 192 3.45 -18.16 18.95
CA ILE A 192 3.88 -16.75 19.00
C ILE A 192 5.38 -16.69 18.71
N SER A 193 5.78 -15.82 17.78
CA SER A 193 7.19 -15.63 17.44
C SER A 193 7.98 -15.06 18.61
N THR A 194 9.28 -15.33 18.67
CA THR A 194 10.15 -14.88 19.77
C THR A 194 10.21 -13.36 19.88
N SER A 195 10.29 -12.65 18.74
CA SER A 195 10.34 -11.20 18.68
C SER A 195 8.99 -10.55 19.02
N THR A 196 7.88 -11.13 18.56
CA THR A 196 6.53 -10.67 18.91
C THR A 196 6.28 -10.82 20.40
N PHE A 197 6.62 -11.99 20.97
CA PHE A 197 6.40 -12.24 22.39
C PHE A 197 7.26 -11.31 23.27
N GLU A 198 8.49 -11.00 22.86
CA GLU A 198 9.33 -10.04 23.59
C GLU A 198 8.69 -8.65 23.68
N ILE A 199 8.05 -8.19 22.60
CA ILE A 199 7.31 -6.92 22.59
C ILE A 199 6.10 -6.98 23.52
N ILE A 200 5.34 -8.07 23.46
CA ILE A 200 4.17 -8.28 24.34
C ILE A 200 4.59 -8.35 25.80
N LEU A 201 5.68 -9.05 26.12
CA LEU A 201 6.17 -9.17 27.48
C LEU A 201 6.57 -7.80 28.04
N LYS A 202 7.26 -6.96 27.25
CA LYS A 202 7.57 -5.57 27.62
C LYS A 202 6.29 -4.75 27.81
N TYR A 203 5.29 -4.92 26.95
CA TYR A 203 3.98 -4.30 27.11
C TYR A 203 3.31 -4.69 28.43
N LEU A 204 3.31 -5.98 28.81
CA LEU A 204 2.73 -6.44 30.08
C LEU A 204 3.43 -5.82 31.31
N TYR A 205 4.71 -5.46 31.21
CA TYR A 205 5.46 -4.87 32.32
C TYR A 205 5.34 -3.35 32.39
N CYS A 206 5.09 -2.67 31.27
CA CYS A 206 5.16 -1.21 31.19
C CYS A 206 3.93 -0.52 30.63
N GLY A 207 2.94 -1.26 30.13
CA GLY A 207 1.74 -0.70 29.50
C GLY A 207 2.00 0.06 28.20
N ILE A 208 3.23 0.03 27.67
CA ILE A 208 3.65 0.80 26.49
C ILE A 208 4.03 -0.19 25.38
N ILE A 209 3.48 0.06 24.18
CA ILE A 209 3.85 -0.63 22.95
C ILE A 209 4.42 0.39 21.97
N SER A 210 5.57 0.08 21.36
CA SER A 210 6.15 0.99 20.35
C SER A 210 5.34 0.91 19.05
N THR A 211 5.15 2.05 18.40
CA THR A 211 4.56 2.13 17.05
C THR A 211 5.61 2.14 15.94
N SER A 212 6.91 2.07 16.27
CA SER A 212 8.01 2.09 15.30
C SER A 212 8.25 0.74 14.60
N HIS A 213 7.27 -0.16 14.63
CA HIS A 213 7.36 -1.50 14.08
C HIS A 213 6.93 -1.53 12.61
N THR A 214 7.37 -2.54 11.86
CA THR A 214 6.88 -2.75 10.49
C THR A 214 5.41 -3.15 10.51
N GLY A 215 4.67 -2.92 9.41
CA GLY A 215 3.26 -3.32 9.30
C GLY A 215 3.04 -4.81 9.61
N LYS A 216 3.95 -5.68 9.14
CA LYS A 216 3.94 -7.11 9.48
C LYS A 216 4.06 -7.36 10.98
N GLN A 217 5.02 -6.72 11.65
CA GLN A 217 5.20 -6.89 13.09
C GLN A 217 3.99 -6.39 13.89
N ILE A 218 3.36 -5.28 13.48
CA ILE A 218 2.14 -4.79 14.15
C ILE A 218 1.01 -5.80 13.99
N LEU A 219 0.86 -6.41 12.81
CA LEU A 219 -0.12 -7.48 12.60
C LEU A 219 0.21 -8.73 13.44
N ASP A 220 1.47 -9.14 13.50
CA ASP A 220 1.90 -10.27 14.34
C ASP A 220 1.59 -10.01 15.82
N ILE A 221 1.76 -8.77 16.29
CA ILE A 221 1.40 -8.37 17.66
C ILE A 221 -0.13 -8.40 17.85
N LEU A 222 -0.91 -7.93 16.88
CA LEU A 222 -2.38 -8.02 16.93
C LEU A 222 -2.87 -9.46 17.09
N ILE A 223 -2.31 -10.39 16.30
CA ILE A 223 -2.65 -11.82 16.35
C ILE A 223 -2.32 -12.40 17.73
N ALA A 224 -1.12 -12.12 18.23
CA ALA A 224 -0.70 -12.62 19.54
C ALA A 224 -1.47 -11.96 20.70
N ALA A 225 -1.90 -10.70 20.55
CA ALA A 225 -2.76 -10.02 21.49
C ALA A 225 -4.15 -10.65 21.56
N ASP A 226 -4.71 -11.08 20.41
CA ASP A 226 -5.96 -11.84 20.36
C ASP A 226 -5.83 -13.19 21.06
N GLU A 227 -4.75 -13.93 20.83
CA GLU A 227 -4.47 -15.19 21.51
C GLU A 227 -4.29 -15.05 23.04
N LEU A 228 -3.89 -13.87 23.50
CA LEU A 228 -3.65 -13.54 24.91
C LEU A 228 -4.80 -12.75 25.55
N ASN A 229 -5.87 -12.47 24.79
CA ASN A 229 -7.03 -11.67 25.22
C ASN A 229 -6.66 -10.25 25.72
N LEU A 230 -5.75 -9.57 25.02
CA LEU A 230 -5.31 -8.19 25.31
C LEU A 230 -6.11 -7.18 24.47
N ASN A 231 -7.40 -7.06 24.77
CA ASN A 231 -8.34 -6.35 23.92
C ASN A 231 -8.10 -4.82 23.89
N GLU A 232 -7.49 -4.27 24.94
CA GLU A 232 -7.23 -2.84 25.11
C GLU A 232 -6.29 -2.25 24.05
N ILE A 233 -5.41 -3.05 23.44
CA ILE A 233 -4.46 -2.58 22.43
C ILE A 233 -4.98 -2.66 20.99
N PHE A 234 -6.08 -3.38 20.73
CA PHE A 234 -6.56 -3.62 19.37
C PHE A 234 -6.86 -2.33 18.60
N LYS A 235 -7.57 -1.38 19.23
CA LYS A 235 -7.90 -0.12 18.57
C LYS A 235 -6.66 0.63 18.14
N HIS A 236 -5.67 0.73 19.03
CA HIS A 236 -4.44 1.47 18.76
C HIS A 236 -3.62 0.84 17.63
N LEU A 237 -3.46 -0.48 17.63
CA LEU A 237 -2.66 -1.19 16.64
C LEU A 237 -3.35 -1.22 15.26
N GLN A 238 -4.67 -1.42 15.21
CA GLN A 238 -5.43 -1.33 13.95
C GLN A 238 -5.38 0.07 13.35
N ASP A 239 -5.57 1.11 14.17
CA ASP A 239 -5.41 2.51 13.75
C ASP A 239 -3.99 2.79 13.21
N THR A 240 -2.97 2.23 13.85
CA THR A 240 -1.57 2.40 13.43
C THR A 240 -1.31 1.76 12.08
N LEU A 241 -1.86 0.56 11.82
CA LEU A 241 -1.78 -0.07 10.50
C LEU A 241 -2.42 0.80 9.41
N LEU A 242 -3.61 1.35 9.68
CA LEU A 242 -4.34 2.16 8.71
C LEU A 242 -3.73 3.54 8.46
N LYS A 243 -3.10 4.16 9.47
CA LYS A 243 -2.53 5.51 9.36
C LYS A 243 -1.08 5.51 8.89
N SER A 244 -0.26 4.64 9.46
CA SER A 244 1.20 4.64 9.27
C SER A 244 1.70 3.57 8.31
N HIS A 245 0.92 2.50 8.08
CA HIS A 245 1.32 1.36 7.24
C HIS A 245 0.31 1.01 6.15
N TYR A 246 -0.45 2.00 5.68
CA TYR A 246 -1.50 1.81 4.69
C TYR A 246 -0.95 1.21 3.36
N GLU A 247 0.25 1.60 2.91
CA GLU A 247 0.89 1.02 1.71
C GLU A 247 1.19 -0.47 1.90
N TRP A 248 1.67 -0.84 3.08
CA TRP A 248 1.96 -2.22 3.41
C TRP A 248 0.67 -3.05 3.44
N LEU A 249 -0.40 -2.53 4.05
CA LEU A 249 -1.72 -3.18 4.02
C LEU A 249 -2.23 -3.38 2.59
N GLN A 250 -2.14 -2.35 1.74
CA GLN A 250 -2.59 -2.44 0.34
C GLN A 250 -1.79 -3.47 -0.47
N ASN A 251 -0.48 -3.56 -0.25
CA ASN A 251 0.37 -4.53 -0.96
C ASN A 251 0.22 -5.97 -0.46
N ASN A 252 -0.33 -6.16 0.74
CA ASN A 252 -0.51 -7.46 1.39
C ASN A 252 -1.98 -7.74 1.67
N PHE A 253 -2.90 -7.22 0.84
CA PHE A 253 -4.32 -7.23 1.12
C PHE A 253 -4.83 -8.64 1.39
N PHE A 254 -4.56 -9.60 0.51
CA PHE A 254 -5.15 -10.95 0.64
C PHE A 254 -4.57 -11.71 1.83
N TYR A 255 -3.27 -11.56 2.07
CA TYR A 255 -2.63 -12.11 3.26
C TYR A 255 -3.27 -11.59 4.56
N VAL A 256 -3.51 -10.28 4.64
CA VAL A 256 -4.11 -9.66 5.83
C VAL A 256 -5.60 -10.00 5.93
N TYR A 257 -6.31 -10.04 4.81
CA TYR A 257 -7.74 -10.37 4.77
C TYR A 257 -8.01 -11.78 5.32
N ASP A 258 -7.21 -12.78 4.92
CA ASP A 258 -7.30 -14.14 5.44
C ASP A 258 -7.10 -14.24 6.96
N ILE A 259 -6.26 -13.37 7.51
CA ILE A 259 -6.04 -13.26 8.96
C ILE A 259 -7.27 -12.61 9.61
N ILE A 260 -7.72 -11.47 9.09
CA ILE A 260 -8.86 -10.72 9.63
C ILE A 260 -10.12 -11.60 9.70
N LEU A 261 -10.37 -12.45 8.70
CA LEU A 261 -11.51 -13.38 8.68
C LEU A 261 -11.48 -14.39 9.85
N LYS A 262 -10.30 -14.68 10.40
CA LYS A 262 -10.12 -15.62 11.53
C LYS A 262 -10.21 -14.93 12.89
N HIS A 263 -10.07 -13.59 12.94
CA HIS A 263 -9.98 -12.80 14.16
C HIS A 263 -11.14 -11.80 14.26
N GLN A 264 -12.19 -12.17 14.99
CA GLN A 264 -13.44 -11.41 15.10
C GLN A 264 -13.28 -10.03 15.77
N GLU A 265 -12.24 -9.85 16.58
CA GLU A 265 -11.97 -8.61 17.29
C GLU A 265 -11.35 -7.51 16.40
N PHE A 266 -10.91 -7.85 15.18
CA PHE A 266 -10.30 -6.91 14.24
C PHE A 266 -11.34 -6.10 13.46
N LYS A 267 -12.35 -5.57 14.15
CA LYS A 267 -13.52 -4.91 13.55
C LYS A 267 -13.18 -3.70 12.69
N ILE A 268 -12.21 -2.89 13.09
CA ILE A 268 -11.80 -1.69 12.35
C ILE A 268 -11.20 -2.08 11.01
N LEU A 269 -10.35 -3.11 10.99
CA LEU A 269 -9.81 -3.65 9.75
C LEU A 269 -10.88 -4.36 8.92
N GLN A 270 -11.81 -5.10 9.52
CA GLN A 270 -12.93 -5.73 8.80
C GLN A 270 -13.77 -4.68 8.05
N GLU A 271 -14.18 -3.61 8.74
CA GLU A 271 -14.95 -2.51 8.15
C GLU A 271 -14.18 -1.85 6.99
N TYR A 272 -12.89 -1.58 7.17
CA TYR A 272 -12.05 -0.98 6.13
C TYR A 272 -11.91 -1.88 4.89
N PHE A 273 -11.66 -3.19 5.09
CA PHE A 273 -11.52 -4.13 3.97
C PHE A 273 -12.85 -4.33 3.24
N GLN A 274 -13.97 -4.34 3.97
CA GLN A 274 -15.30 -4.42 3.38
C GLN A 274 -15.63 -3.18 2.54
N GLU A 275 -15.30 -1.96 3.03
CA GLU A 275 -15.44 -0.72 2.24
C GLU A 275 -14.66 -0.81 0.92
N ILE A 276 -13.45 -1.38 0.94
CA ILE A 276 -12.67 -1.56 -0.29
C ILE A 276 -13.37 -2.53 -1.25
N ILE A 277 -13.83 -3.68 -0.77
CA ILE A 277 -14.48 -4.70 -1.60
C ILE A 277 -15.77 -4.14 -2.23
N ASP A 278 -16.52 -3.34 -1.48
CA ASP A 278 -17.81 -2.83 -1.94
C ASP A 278 -17.68 -1.59 -2.81
N ASP A 279 -16.92 -0.60 -2.36
CA ASP A 279 -16.91 0.72 -2.99
C ASP A 279 -15.71 0.92 -3.91
N LYS A 280 -14.62 0.18 -3.69
CA LYS A 280 -13.31 0.44 -4.32
C LYS A 280 -12.58 -0.83 -4.81
N PRO A 281 -13.28 -1.75 -5.51
CA PRO A 281 -12.75 -3.08 -5.81
C PRO A 281 -11.52 -3.08 -6.75
N ASP A 282 -11.30 -2.01 -7.51
CA ASP A 282 -10.13 -1.86 -8.38
C ASP A 282 -8.80 -1.85 -7.62
N ILE A 283 -8.79 -1.39 -6.36
CA ILE A 283 -7.57 -1.39 -5.51
C ILE A 283 -6.99 -2.81 -5.38
N LEU A 284 -7.89 -3.78 -5.26
CA LEU A 284 -7.54 -5.18 -4.99
C LEU A 284 -6.68 -5.78 -6.09
N PHE A 285 -6.89 -5.36 -7.34
CA PHE A 285 -6.15 -5.84 -8.51
C PHE A 285 -4.71 -5.28 -8.58
N TYR A 286 -4.38 -4.27 -7.76
CA TYR A 286 -3.05 -3.68 -7.69
C TYR A 286 -2.25 -4.17 -6.47
N SER A 287 -2.81 -5.02 -5.62
CA SER A 287 -2.06 -5.66 -4.54
C SER A 287 -0.92 -6.51 -5.10
N GLN A 288 0.23 -6.53 -4.42
CA GLN A 288 1.35 -7.38 -4.81
C GLN A 288 1.03 -8.86 -4.60
N ASP A 289 0.20 -9.16 -3.62
CA ASP A 289 -0.26 -10.53 -3.33
C ASP A 289 -1.57 -10.90 -4.02
N PHE A 290 -1.97 -10.18 -5.08
CA PHE A 290 -3.20 -10.41 -5.84
C PHE A 290 -3.43 -11.88 -6.25
N VAL A 291 -2.36 -12.58 -6.62
CA VAL A 291 -2.42 -14.00 -6.99
C VAL A 291 -2.97 -14.93 -5.89
N LYS A 292 -3.00 -14.47 -4.63
CA LYS A 292 -3.57 -15.19 -3.48
C LYS A 292 -5.08 -14.99 -3.32
N MET A 293 -5.71 -14.13 -4.13
CA MET A 293 -7.15 -13.89 -4.07
C MET A 293 -7.94 -15.19 -4.24
N ASP A 294 -8.95 -15.40 -3.40
CA ASP A 294 -9.88 -16.52 -3.56
C ASP A 294 -10.67 -16.44 -4.87
N LYS A 295 -10.95 -17.61 -5.48
CA LYS A 295 -11.62 -17.72 -6.77
C LYS A 295 -13.05 -17.15 -6.73
N GLU A 296 -13.80 -17.39 -5.66
CA GLU A 296 -15.18 -16.89 -5.53
C GLU A 296 -15.20 -15.37 -5.42
N LEU A 297 -14.28 -14.80 -4.62
CA LEU A 297 -14.11 -13.36 -4.54
C LEU A 297 -13.75 -12.77 -5.91
N LEU A 298 -12.80 -13.37 -6.64
CA LEU A 298 -12.42 -12.92 -7.99
C LEU A 298 -13.61 -12.91 -8.94
N ILE A 299 -14.39 -14.00 -9.00
CA ILE A 299 -15.59 -14.08 -9.84
C ILE A 299 -16.60 -12.99 -9.48
N ASN A 300 -16.83 -12.77 -8.18
CA ASN A 300 -17.75 -11.74 -7.71
C ASN A 300 -17.29 -10.35 -8.16
N LEU A 301 -16.00 -10.03 -8.00
CA LEU A 301 -15.42 -8.75 -8.41
C LEU A 301 -15.50 -8.54 -9.93
N LEU A 302 -15.21 -9.58 -10.73
CA LEU A 302 -15.27 -9.50 -12.20
C LEU A 302 -16.68 -9.22 -12.73
N LYS A 303 -17.73 -9.65 -12.02
CA LYS A 303 -19.12 -9.36 -12.40
C LYS A 303 -19.53 -7.90 -12.15
N ARG A 304 -18.90 -7.21 -11.19
CA ARG A 304 -19.31 -5.87 -10.76
C ARG A 304 -19.13 -4.79 -11.83
N ASP A 305 -20.15 -3.97 -12.01
CA ASP A 305 -20.10 -2.81 -12.92
C ASP A 305 -19.30 -1.63 -12.34
N ASN A 306 -19.08 -1.61 -11.01
CA ASN A 306 -18.29 -0.58 -10.32
C ASN A 306 -16.79 -0.92 -10.24
N LEU A 307 -16.32 -1.98 -10.90
CA LEU A 307 -14.89 -2.24 -11.07
C LEU A 307 -14.30 -1.26 -12.09
N VAL A 308 -13.66 -0.21 -11.60
CA VAL A 308 -13.13 0.88 -12.43
C VAL A 308 -11.74 0.54 -12.98
N MET A 309 -11.70 -0.38 -13.94
CA MET A 309 -10.48 -0.87 -14.59
C MET A 309 -10.74 -1.13 -16.09
N SER A 310 -9.73 -0.92 -16.94
CA SER A 310 -9.85 -1.26 -18.36
C SER A 310 -9.92 -2.77 -18.55
N GLU A 311 -10.79 -3.26 -19.45
CA GLU A 311 -11.01 -4.71 -19.53
C GLU A 311 -9.75 -5.49 -19.95
N ILE A 312 -8.85 -4.85 -20.70
CA ILE A 312 -7.55 -5.45 -21.01
C ILE A 312 -6.65 -5.61 -19.77
N ASP A 313 -6.70 -4.68 -18.81
CA ASP A 313 -5.95 -4.82 -17.56
C ASP A 313 -6.57 -5.89 -16.66
N VAL A 314 -7.91 -5.98 -16.65
CA VAL A 314 -8.64 -7.08 -15.99
C VAL A 314 -8.20 -8.42 -16.57
N TRP A 315 -8.14 -8.55 -17.89
CA TRP A 315 -7.67 -9.75 -18.58
C TRP A 315 -6.23 -10.12 -18.19
N ARG A 316 -5.30 -9.15 -18.21
CA ARG A 316 -3.91 -9.39 -17.82
C ARG A 316 -3.79 -9.90 -16.38
N LYS A 317 -4.52 -9.28 -15.45
CA LYS A 317 -4.57 -9.72 -14.06
C LYS A 317 -5.18 -11.12 -13.92
N LEU A 318 -6.25 -11.40 -14.65
CA LEU A 318 -6.86 -12.73 -14.63
C LEU A 318 -5.89 -13.81 -15.11
N ILE A 319 -5.12 -13.56 -16.17
CA ILE A 319 -4.10 -14.47 -16.66
C ILE A 319 -2.96 -14.64 -15.65
N GLU A 320 -2.47 -13.56 -15.05
CA GLU A 320 -1.46 -13.60 -13.98
C GLU A 320 -1.91 -14.49 -12.81
N TRP A 321 -3.13 -14.28 -12.31
CA TRP A 321 -3.73 -15.10 -11.26
C TRP A 321 -3.90 -16.57 -11.69
N GLY A 322 -4.38 -16.79 -12.92
CA GLY A 322 -4.60 -18.11 -13.47
C GLY A 322 -3.32 -18.93 -13.62
N ILE A 323 -2.22 -18.32 -14.09
CA ILE A 323 -0.92 -18.97 -14.26
C ILE A 323 -0.37 -19.44 -12.91
N GLU A 324 -0.37 -18.55 -11.91
CA GLU A 324 0.14 -18.86 -10.57
C GLU A 324 -0.67 -19.99 -9.91
N ASN A 325 -2.00 -19.90 -9.94
CA ASN A 325 -2.88 -20.89 -9.34
C ASN A 325 -2.93 -22.22 -10.13
N SER A 326 -2.55 -22.20 -11.42
CA SER A 326 -2.37 -23.41 -12.23
C SER A 326 -1.00 -24.06 -12.05
N LYS A 327 -0.08 -23.41 -11.30
CA LYS A 327 1.31 -23.83 -11.09
C LYS A 327 2.08 -24.04 -12.41
N ILE A 328 1.80 -23.22 -13.41
CA ILE A 328 2.48 -23.29 -14.71
C ILE A 328 3.82 -22.56 -14.57
N SER A 329 4.93 -23.31 -14.52
CA SER A 329 6.27 -22.75 -14.31
C SER A 329 6.95 -22.22 -15.59
N LYS A 330 6.26 -22.25 -16.74
CA LYS A 330 6.81 -21.88 -18.04
C LYS A 330 6.56 -20.39 -18.32
N PRO A 331 7.60 -19.54 -18.43
CA PRO A 331 7.43 -18.09 -18.54
C PRO A 331 6.91 -17.63 -19.90
N LEU A 332 7.22 -18.38 -20.97
CA LEU A 332 6.82 -18.05 -22.33
C LEU A 332 5.70 -18.97 -22.81
N ILE A 333 4.62 -18.37 -23.29
CA ILE A 333 3.47 -19.08 -23.85
C ILE A 333 3.84 -19.99 -25.04
N SER A 334 4.92 -19.66 -25.77
CA SER A 334 5.43 -20.49 -26.87
C SER A 334 5.88 -21.88 -26.42
N ASN A 335 6.21 -22.03 -25.14
CA ASN A 335 6.70 -23.29 -24.56
C ASN A 335 5.56 -24.12 -23.94
N TRP A 336 4.32 -23.62 -24.00
CA TRP A 336 3.17 -24.28 -23.37
C TRP A 336 2.68 -25.45 -24.21
N ASP A 337 2.41 -26.55 -23.53
CA ASP A 337 1.79 -27.73 -24.12
C ASP A 337 0.26 -27.70 -23.94
N VAL A 338 -0.42 -28.72 -24.48
CA VAL A 338 -1.89 -28.82 -24.39
C VAL A 338 -2.35 -28.93 -22.93
N GLU A 339 -1.57 -29.59 -22.07
CA GLU A 339 -1.92 -29.80 -20.66
C GLU A 339 -1.89 -28.47 -19.88
N ASP A 340 -0.93 -27.60 -20.16
CA ASP A 340 -0.86 -26.26 -19.56
C ASP A 340 -2.13 -25.44 -19.86
N PHE A 341 -2.59 -25.46 -21.12
CA PHE A 341 -3.83 -24.77 -21.50
C PHE A 341 -5.06 -25.39 -20.85
N VAL A 342 -5.11 -26.71 -20.69
CA VAL A 342 -6.22 -27.40 -19.99
C VAL A 342 -6.26 -27.02 -18.51
N LYS A 343 -5.10 -26.96 -17.83
CA LYS A 343 -4.99 -26.51 -16.43
C LYS A 343 -5.51 -25.08 -16.27
N LEU A 344 -5.01 -24.17 -17.11
CA LEU A 344 -5.43 -22.77 -17.08
C LEU A 344 -6.93 -22.61 -17.35
N LYS A 345 -7.44 -23.29 -18.39
CA LYS A 345 -8.87 -23.28 -18.75
C LYS A 345 -9.73 -23.74 -17.59
N THR A 346 -9.37 -24.84 -16.93
CA THR A 346 -10.13 -25.39 -15.81
C THR A 346 -10.22 -24.42 -14.64
N ILE A 347 -9.13 -23.71 -14.35
CA ILE A 347 -9.09 -22.72 -13.27
C ILE A 347 -9.89 -21.46 -13.64
N LEU A 348 -9.80 -21.01 -14.89
CA LEU A 348 -10.38 -19.74 -15.34
C LEU A 348 -11.79 -19.83 -15.92
N ASP A 349 -12.36 -21.02 -16.13
CA ASP A 349 -13.62 -21.23 -16.88
C ASP A 349 -14.75 -20.25 -16.51
N GLN A 350 -15.10 -20.16 -15.22
CA GLN A 350 -16.14 -19.23 -14.75
C GLN A 350 -15.72 -17.76 -14.82
N CYS A 351 -14.43 -17.45 -14.66
CA CYS A 351 -13.92 -16.09 -14.72
C CYS A 351 -13.94 -15.54 -16.15
N ILE A 352 -13.61 -16.36 -17.15
CA ILE A 352 -13.57 -15.98 -18.57
C ILE A 352 -14.94 -15.45 -19.01
N THR A 353 -16.02 -16.11 -18.60
CA THR A 353 -17.39 -15.69 -18.95
C THR A 353 -17.77 -14.31 -18.38
N SER A 354 -17.05 -13.82 -17.38
CA SER A 354 -17.29 -12.51 -16.75
C SER A 354 -16.48 -11.37 -17.40
N ILE A 355 -15.66 -11.67 -18.40
CA ILE A 355 -14.84 -10.68 -19.11
C ILE A 355 -15.63 -10.03 -20.25
N ARG A 356 -15.64 -8.70 -20.28
CA ARG A 356 -16.28 -7.87 -21.33
C ARG A 356 -15.37 -7.74 -22.55
N PHE A 357 -15.09 -8.83 -23.26
CA PHE A 357 -14.16 -8.82 -24.41
C PHE A 357 -14.47 -7.76 -25.47
N ASN A 358 -15.73 -7.37 -25.60
CA ASN A 358 -16.19 -6.29 -26.46
C ASN A 358 -15.60 -4.92 -26.13
N ASN A 359 -15.11 -4.74 -24.91
CA ASN A 359 -14.43 -3.55 -24.40
C ASN A 359 -12.90 -3.63 -24.53
N ILE A 360 -12.37 -4.70 -25.11
CA ILE A 360 -10.96 -4.83 -25.44
C ILE A 360 -10.76 -4.31 -26.88
N SER A 361 -9.72 -3.53 -27.14
CA SER A 361 -9.45 -3.05 -28.50
C SER A 361 -9.06 -4.23 -29.41
N SER A 362 -9.38 -4.20 -30.70
CA SER A 362 -8.99 -5.28 -31.62
C SER A 362 -7.47 -5.52 -31.66
N ASN A 363 -6.67 -4.47 -31.42
CA ASN A 363 -5.23 -4.56 -31.30
C ASN A 363 -4.81 -5.36 -30.06
N ASP A 364 -5.37 -5.01 -28.90
CA ASP A 364 -5.05 -5.71 -27.65
C ASP A 364 -5.61 -7.13 -27.67
N PHE A 365 -6.78 -7.35 -28.26
CA PHE A 365 -7.32 -8.68 -28.50
C PHE A 365 -6.32 -9.55 -29.29
N TYR A 366 -5.79 -9.03 -30.41
CA TYR A 366 -4.86 -9.79 -31.24
C TYR A 366 -3.54 -10.13 -30.53
N PHE A 367 -3.00 -9.20 -29.73
CA PHE A 367 -1.68 -9.39 -29.12
C PHE A 367 -1.70 -10.02 -27.72
N GLU A 368 -2.79 -9.88 -26.96
CA GLU A 368 -2.83 -10.24 -25.53
C GLU A 368 -3.89 -11.31 -25.21
N VAL A 369 -5.00 -11.34 -25.96
CA VAL A 369 -6.08 -12.33 -25.74
C VAL A 369 -5.88 -13.55 -26.63
N ARG A 370 -5.68 -13.33 -27.94
CA ARG A 370 -5.53 -14.39 -28.95
C ARG A 370 -4.45 -15.43 -28.63
N PRO A 371 -3.28 -15.10 -28.04
CA PRO A 371 -2.30 -16.11 -27.67
C PRO A 371 -2.87 -17.22 -26.76
N TYR A 372 -3.90 -16.90 -25.98
CA TYR A 372 -4.58 -17.83 -25.08
C TYR A 372 -5.86 -18.44 -25.67
N GLU A 373 -6.12 -18.33 -26.98
CA GLU A 373 -7.39 -18.76 -27.59
C GLU A 373 -7.82 -20.21 -27.25
N LYS A 374 -6.87 -21.10 -26.94
CA LYS A 374 -7.13 -22.49 -26.52
C LYS A 374 -7.91 -22.63 -25.21
N ILE A 375 -7.91 -21.60 -24.35
CA ILE A 375 -8.71 -21.62 -23.12
C ILE A 375 -10.17 -21.24 -23.35
N LEU A 376 -10.48 -20.63 -24.50
CA LEU A 376 -11.85 -20.26 -24.87
C LEU A 376 -12.61 -21.48 -25.39
N SER A 377 -13.94 -21.39 -25.47
CA SER A 377 -14.74 -22.36 -26.22
C SER A 377 -14.67 -22.03 -27.71
N GLU A 378 -14.81 -23.03 -28.59
CA GLU A 378 -14.77 -22.80 -30.05
C GLU A 378 -15.83 -21.78 -30.49
N GLN A 379 -17.03 -21.84 -29.91
CA GLN A 379 -18.09 -20.86 -30.18
C GLN A 379 -17.66 -19.44 -29.76
N MET A 380 -17.17 -19.28 -28.53
CA MET A 380 -16.74 -17.97 -28.03
C MET A 380 -15.59 -17.42 -28.87
N LYS A 381 -14.65 -18.26 -29.29
CA LYS A 381 -13.53 -17.90 -30.15
C LYS A 381 -14.02 -17.31 -31.48
N GLU A 382 -14.89 -18.03 -32.18
CA GLU A 382 -15.44 -17.58 -33.47
C GLU A 382 -16.23 -16.28 -33.35
N ASP A 383 -17.04 -16.16 -32.28
CA ASP A 383 -17.83 -14.96 -32.02
C ASP A 383 -16.94 -13.73 -31.75
N LEU A 384 -15.88 -13.90 -30.95
CA LEU A 384 -14.91 -12.84 -30.66
C LEU A 384 -14.10 -12.43 -31.90
N ILE A 385 -13.66 -13.40 -32.70
CA ILE A 385 -12.97 -13.13 -33.96
C ILE A 385 -13.87 -12.31 -34.88
N ARG A 386 -15.13 -12.74 -35.06
CA ARG A 386 -16.11 -12.03 -35.88
C ARG A 386 -16.31 -10.60 -35.39
N TYR A 387 -16.52 -10.40 -34.08
CA TYR A 387 -16.70 -9.07 -33.50
C TYR A 387 -15.49 -8.15 -33.79
N HIS A 388 -14.28 -8.61 -33.48
CA HIS A 388 -13.08 -7.77 -33.65
C HIS A 388 -12.67 -7.55 -35.12
N MET A 389 -13.11 -8.40 -36.05
CA MET A 389 -12.85 -8.25 -37.49
C MET A 389 -13.93 -7.44 -38.23
N THR A 390 -15.20 -7.58 -37.85
CA THR A 390 -16.32 -7.02 -38.63
C THR A 390 -17.10 -5.93 -37.90
N SER A 391 -16.90 -5.77 -36.59
CA SER A 391 -17.71 -4.89 -35.72
C SER A 391 -19.22 -5.20 -35.75
N SER A 392 -19.62 -6.41 -36.17
CA SER A 392 -21.03 -6.83 -36.15
C SER A 392 -21.46 -7.22 -34.72
N SER A 393 -22.54 -6.61 -34.23
CA SER A 393 -22.94 -6.60 -32.82
C SER A 393 -24.09 -7.57 -32.50
N GLU A 394 -24.01 -8.82 -32.95
CA GLU A 394 -25.19 -9.71 -32.89
C GLU A 394 -25.26 -10.64 -31.67
N TYR A 395 -24.23 -10.74 -30.81
CA TYR A 395 -24.27 -11.70 -29.70
C TYR A 395 -23.62 -11.24 -28.39
N GLY A 396 -24.35 -11.42 -27.28
CA GLY A 396 -23.82 -11.68 -25.93
C GLY A 396 -22.93 -10.61 -25.29
N LEU A 397 -22.91 -9.38 -25.82
CA LEU A 397 -22.02 -8.32 -25.34
C LEU A 397 -22.40 -7.94 -23.90
N LEU A 398 -21.45 -8.12 -22.98
CA LEU A 398 -21.59 -7.61 -21.63
C LEU A 398 -21.52 -6.08 -21.66
N SER A 399 -22.35 -5.43 -20.85
CA SER A 399 -22.34 -3.98 -20.74
C SER A 399 -21.00 -3.47 -20.20
N SER A 400 -20.50 -2.37 -20.78
CA SER A 400 -19.31 -1.69 -20.31
C SER A 400 -19.36 -1.35 -18.82
N ARG A 401 -18.24 -1.52 -18.11
CA ARG A 401 -18.10 -1.06 -16.72
C ARG A 401 -18.24 0.46 -16.65
N LYS A 402 -18.82 0.96 -15.57
CA LYS A 402 -19.04 2.40 -15.38
C LYS A 402 -17.72 3.09 -15.03
N GLY A 403 -17.51 4.30 -15.55
CA GLY A 403 -16.38 5.14 -15.19
C GLY A 403 -15.04 4.74 -15.81
N VAL A 404 -15.01 4.04 -16.93
CA VAL A 404 -13.79 3.74 -17.70
C VAL A 404 -13.64 4.75 -18.85
N ILE A 405 -12.40 5.14 -19.17
CA ILE A 405 -12.12 6.07 -20.29
C ILE A 405 -12.47 5.39 -21.61
N ASP A 406 -13.20 6.11 -22.47
CA ASP A 406 -13.36 5.74 -23.89
C ASP A 406 -12.06 6.02 -24.66
N SER A 407 -11.11 5.08 -24.57
CA SER A 407 -9.79 5.20 -25.18
C SER A 407 -9.23 3.84 -25.63
N ASN A 408 -8.70 3.82 -26.86
CA ASN A 408 -7.97 2.66 -27.41
C ASN A 408 -6.43 2.82 -27.30
N LEU A 409 -5.93 3.93 -26.74
CA LEU A 409 -4.49 4.17 -26.57
C LEU A 409 -4.05 4.07 -25.12
N ILE A 410 -4.77 4.72 -24.22
CA ILE A 410 -4.48 4.72 -22.78
C ILE A 410 -5.48 3.88 -22.01
N THR A 411 -4.98 3.13 -21.04
CA THR A 411 -5.78 2.43 -20.04
C THR A 411 -6.07 3.32 -18.84
N SER A 412 -6.90 2.85 -17.90
CA SER A 412 -7.14 3.53 -16.62
C SER A 412 -5.84 3.78 -15.85
N LEU A 413 -4.88 2.84 -15.89
CA LEU A 413 -3.56 2.99 -15.28
C LEU A 413 -2.70 4.09 -15.95
N ASN A 414 -2.74 4.16 -17.28
CA ASN A 414 -2.02 5.20 -18.00
C ASN A 414 -2.60 6.58 -17.66
N ALA A 415 -3.92 6.67 -17.51
CA ALA A 415 -4.58 7.91 -17.13
C ALA A 415 -4.31 8.34 -15.69
N THR A 416 -4.24 7.42 -14.72
CA THR A 416 -3.84 7.77 -13.36
C THR A 416 -2.42 8.30 -13.33
N THR A 417 -1.51 7.70 -14.10
CA THR A 417 -0.13 8.15 -14.26
C THR A 417 -0.06 9.54 -14.89
N LEU A 418 -0.84 9.79 -15.95
CA LEU A 418 -0.96 11.11 -16.58
C LEU A 418 -1.45 12.17 -15.60
N VAL A 419 -2.51 11.89 -14.84
CA VAL A 419 -3.06 12.86 -13.89
C VAL A 419 -2.10 13.15 -12.76
N LYS A 420 -1.44 12.13 -12.19
CA LYS A 420 -0.37 12.32 -11.20
C LYS A 420 0.68 13.33 -11.68
N SER A 421 1.09 13.20 -12.95
CA SER A 421 2.04 14.11 -13.60
C SER A 421 1.48 15.54 -13.72
N ILE A 422 0.22 15.69 -14.16
CA ILE A 422 -0.44 16.99 -14.34
C ILE A 422 -0.58 17.75 -13.03
N ILE A 423 -1.01 17.07 -11.95
CA ILE A 423 -1.18 17.69 -10.63
C ILE A 423 0.14 17.77 -9.84
N LYS A 424 1.26 17.37 -10.46
CA LYS A 424 2.60 17.32 -9.83
C LYS A 424 2.60 16.58 -8.48
N ARG A 425 1.80 15.51 -8.36
CA ARG A 425 1.81 14.64 -7.17
C ARG A 425 3.13 13.87 -7.16
N THR A 426 3.86 13.99 -6.06
CA THR A 426 5.16 13.32 -5.86
C THR A 426 5.06 12.14 -4.89
N ASP A 427 3.88 11.86 -4.34
CA ASP A 427 3.65 10.73 -3.46
C ASP A 427 3.72 9.41 -4.24
N LYS A 428 4.32 8.40 -3.59
CA LYS A 428 4.47 7.05 -4.16
C LYS A 428 3.14 6.28 -4.20
N ASN A 429 2.13 6.79 -3.51
CA ASN A 429 0.82 6.19 -3.29
C ASN A 429 0.15 5.83 -4.61
N TYR A 430 -0.55 4.70 -4.64
CA TYR A 430 -1.39 4.34 -5.78
C TYR A 430 -2.49 5.41 -5.97
N PHE A 431 -2.61 5.98 -7.16
CA PHE A 431 -3.68 6.95 -7.47
C PHE A 431 -4.67 6.22 -8.35
N ARG A 432 -5.91 6.06 -7.87
CA ARG A 432 -6.91 5.26 -8.59
C ARG A 432 -7.57 6.07 -9.67
N PHE A 433 -8.06 5.39 -10.70
CA PHE A 433 -8.78 6.06 -11.78
C PHE A 433 -10.08 6.68 -11.26
N ALA A 434 -10.78 5.99 -10.37
CA ALA A 434 -11.97 6.52 -9.70
C ALA A 434 -11.71 7.73 -8.78
N GLU A 435 -10.46 7.94 -8.33
CA GLU A 435 -10.07 9.08 -7.50
C GLU A 435 -9.61 10.28 -8.31
N ILE A 436 -9.53 10.14 -9.63
CA ILE A 436 -9.23 11.25 -10.52
C ILE A 436 -10.36 12.27 -10.37
N PRO A 437 -10.10 13.51 -9.93
CA PRO A 437 -11.13 14.54 -9.77
C PRO A 437 -11.56 15.11 -11.13
N TYR A 438 -11.21 14.43 -12.21
CA TYR A 438 -11.40 14.86 -13.58
C TYR A 438 -12.17 13.81 -14.37
N GLU A 439 -13.16 14.25 -15.14
CA GLU A 439 -13.81 13.39 -16.11
C GLU A 439 -13.10 13.49 -17.46
N PHE A 440 -12.64 12.36 -17.99
CA PHE A 440 -12.04 12.32 -19.32
C PHE A 440 -13.09 12.14 -20.38
N ARG A 441 -13.22 13.14 -21.27
CA ARG A 441 -14.09 13.05 -22.44
C ARG A 441 -13.28 13.02 -23.71
N LEU A 442 -13.50 11.99 -24.53
CA LEU A 442 -12.93 11.90 -25.86
C LEU A 442 -13.50 13.00 -26.76
N LEU A 443 -12.61 13.86 -27.28
CA LEU A 443 -12.96 14.92 -28.22
C LEU A 443 -12.66 14.53 -29.66
N LEU A 444 -11.50 13.90 -29.89
CA LEU A 444 -11.04 13.54 -31.23
C LEU A 444 -10.29 12.22 -31.19
N ARG A 445 -10.62 11.35 -32.14
CA ARG A 445 -9.93 10.08 -32.39
C ARG A 445 -9.35 10.12 -33.80
N GLY A 446 -8.05 10.28 -33.94
CA GLY A 446 -7.41 10.48 -35.24
C GLY A 446 -7.59 9.31 -36.22
N SER A 447 -7.80 8.09 -35.72
CA SER A 447 -8.10 6.92 -36.56
C SER A 447 -9.51 6.92 -37.15
N GLN A 448 -10.44 7.69 -36.57
CA GLN A 448 -11.83 7.79 -36.99
C GLN A 448 -12.11 9.15 -37.65
N ASP A 449 -11.57 10.21 -37.07
CA ASP A 449 -11.82 11.60 -37.45
C ASP A 449 -10.78 12.16 -38.41
N GLY A 450 -9.66 11.47 -38.60
CA GLY A 450 -8.51 12.00 -39.33
C GLY A 450 -7.60 12.90 -38.50
N PHE A 451 -6.43 13.19 -39.05
CA PHE A 451 -5.35 13.92 -38.39
C PHE A 451 -5.03 15.21 -39.15
N ASN A 452 -5.98 16.15 -39.18
CA ASN A 452 -5.77 17.47 -39.80
C ASN A 452 -6.09 18.62 -38.83
N HIS A 453 -5.46 19.77 -39.08
CA HIS A 453 -5.59 20.93 -38.19
C HIS A 453 -7.01 21.50 -38.14
N VAL A 454 -7.76 21.42 -39.24
CA VAL A 454 -9.14 21.94 -39.34
C VAL A 454 -10.07 21.16 -38.43
N ILE A 455 -9.98 19.83 -38.46
CA ILE A 455 -10.78 18.91 -37.63
C ILE A 455 -10.38 19.07 -36.17
N PHE A 456 -9.08 19.15 -35.87
CA PHE A 456 -8.60 19.42 -34.51
C PHE A 456 -9.16 20.74 -33.97
N GLN A 457 -9.08 21.83 -34.74
CA GLN A 457 -9.63 23.12 -34.34
C GLN A 457 -11.15 23.04 -34.14
N SER A 458 -11.88 22.42 -35.06
CA SER A 458 -13.35 22.32 -34.97
C SER A 458 -13.83 21.51 -33.75
N LYS A 459 -13.11 20.45 -33.36
CA LYS A 459 -13.51 19.56 -32.27
C LYS A 459 -12.95 19.96 -30.91
N CYS A 460 -11.76 20.56 -30.88
CA CYS A 460 -11.01 20.78 -29.64
C CYS A 460 -10.92 22.25 -29.23
N ALA A 461 -11.19 23.22 -30.13
CA ALA A 461 -11.19 24.63 -29.75
C ALA A 461 -12.28 24.91 -28.71
N GLU A 462 -11.93 25.76 -27.73
CA GLU A 462 -12.83 26.23 -26.67
C GLU A 462 -13.48 25.12 -25.82
N LYS A 463 -12.91 23.90 -25.82
CA LYS A 463 -13.38 22.78 -24.99
C LYS A 463 -12.75 22.73 -23.60
N GLY A 464 -11.86 23.67 -23.27
CA GLY A 464 -11.14 23.73 -21.99
C GLY A 464 -9.81 22.97 -21.99
N PRO A 465 -9.26 22.63 -20.80
CA PRO A 465 -8.01 21.89 -20.68
C PRO A 465 -8.07 20.58 -21.46
N THR A 466 -7.03 20.34 -22.25
CA THR A 466 -6.99 19.24 -23.21
C THR A 466 -5.63 18.55 -23.16
N ILE A 467 -5.65 17.22 -23.18
CA ILE A 467 -4.46 16.36 -23.29
C ILE A 467 -4.52 15.68 -24.65
N VAL A 468 -3.39 15.66 -25.34
CA VAL A 468 -3.25 14.98 -26.62
C VAL A 468 -2.36 13.78 -26.42
N VAL A 469 -2.88 12.58 -26.64
CA VAL A 469 -2.10 11.34 -26.54
C VAL A 469 -1.90 10.74 -27.92
N MET A 470 -0.67 10.35 -28.26
CA MET A 470 -0.34 9.71 -29.53
C MET A 470 0.44 8.41 -29.29
N ARG A 471 0.22 7.42 -30.17
CA ARG A 471 1.06 6.21 -30.25
C ARG A 471 1.97 6.37 -31.45
N ILE A 472 3.26 6.13 -31.26
CA ILE A 472 4.25 6.21 -32.34
C ILE A 472 4.05 4.99 -33.26
N SER A 473 3.92 5.24 -34.57
CA SER A 473 3.72 4.20 -35.58
C SER A 473 4.80 3.12 -35.49
N GLY A 474 4.42 1.86 -35.63
CA GLY A 474 5.34 0.72 -35.52
C GLY A 474 5.81 0.42 -34.08
N SER A 475 5.28 1.11 -33.06
CA SER A 475 5.64 0.87 -31.66
C SER A 475 4.41 0.83 -30.73
N ARG A 476 4.60 0.27 -29.53
CA ARG A 476 3.64 0.39 -28.42
C ARG A 476 3.88 1.65 -27.57
N LYS A 477 4.86 2.48 -27.91
CA LYS A 477 5.20 3.69 -27.15
C LYS A 477 4.12 4.75 -27.29
N ILE A 478 3.70 5.29 -26.15
CA ILE A 478 2.71 6.35 -26.03
C ILE A 478 3.42 7.63 -25.60
N ILE A 479 3.11 8.73 -26.27
CA ILE A 479 3.55 10.09 -25.96
C ILE A 479 2.31 10.97 -25.76
N GLY A 480 2.41 12.01 -24.95
CA GLY A 480 1.32 12.96 -24.78
C GLY A 480 1.69 14.20 -24.00
#